data_AF-A0A8H8WTR3-F1
#
_entry.id   AF-A0A8H8WTR3-F1
#
_cell.length_a   1.000
_cell.length_b   1.000
_cell.length_c   1.000
_cell.angle_alpha   90.00
_cell.angle_beta   90.00
_cell.angle_gamma   90.00
#
_symmetry.space_group_name_H-M   'P 1'
#
loop_
_entity.id
_entity.type
_entity.pdbx_description
1 polymer ?
#
loop_
_entity_poly.entity_id
_entity_poly.type
_entity_poly.pdbx_seq_one_letter_code
_entity_poly.pdbx_strand_id
1 'polypeptide(L)'
;MPAAIDAIRKAGVGPVDMQQSVIGPGMGVFSRHAKVLEDDDSAMSVKTALALINRVWEEIENELDQAFDSPTQVALAWFTTYGFEARASGELITLTTAKNTSDRALFESGVFDDLRGKARLTPRDALPIDWSPRQDRTLTVWECVQHTARVLNAPDGGGEAAAVLVAQMGPKAEEARALAYRLFEIATHKGWASEALVYNELAQEWTKLEDRAASLDSAAPAPGSDQSAFAFEGNA
;
A
#
# COMPACT_ATOMS: atom_id res chain seq x y z
N MET A 1 -10.63 12.63 -11.45
CA MET A 1 -9.33 12.69 -10.74
C MET A 1 -8.89 11.33 -10.19
N PRO A 2 -9.74 10.46 -9.62
CA PRO A 2 -9.29 9.16 -9.05
C PRO A 2 -8.49 8.30 -10.05
N ALA A 3 -9.02 8.13 -11.27
CA ALA A 3 -8.37 7.35 -12.32
C ALA A 3 -6.97 7.89 -12.76
N ALA A 4 -6.68 9.18 -12.57
CA ALA A 4 -5.38 9.75 -12.92
C ALA A 4 -4.31 9.41 -11.87
N ILE A 5 -4.69 9.37 -10.59
CA ILE A 5 -3.81 8.96 -9.48
C ILE A 5 -3.47 7.47 -9.63
N ASP A 6 -4.48 6.64 -9.92
CA ASP A 6 -4.28 5.21 -10.15
C ASP A 6 -3.38 4.95 -11.35
N ALA A 7 -3.52 5.72 -12.44
CA ALA A 7 -2.65 5.61 -13.61
C ALA A 7 -1.18 5.96 -13.29
N ILE A 8 -0.93 6.98 -12.47
CA ILE A 8 0.44 7.36 -12.08
C ILE A 8 1.05 6.32 -11.12
N ARG A 9 0.27 5.78 -10.17
CA ARG A 9 0.70 4.67 -9.31
C ARG A 9 1.03 3.42 -10.14
N LYS A 10 0.23 3.13 -11.17
CA LYS A 10 0.50 2.03 -12.12
C LYS A 10 1.77 2.26 -12.93
N ALA A 11 2.11 3.51 -13.23
CA ALA A 11 3.35 3.86 -13.92
C ALA A 11 4.61 3.75 -13.05
N GLY A 12 4.50 3.42 -11.76
CA GLY A 12 5.65 3.22 -10.87
C GLY A 12 6.38 4.50 -10.45
N VAL A 13 5.70 5.64 -10.57
CA VAL A 13 6.27 6.93 -10.16
C VAL A 13 6.25 7.01 -8.63
N GLY A 14 7.41 7.23 -8.01
CA GLY A 14 7.51 7.35 -6.56
C GLY A 14 6.62 8.46 -5.99
N PRO A 15 6.21 8.37 -4.72
CA PRO A 15 5.35 9.38 -4.09
C PRO A 15 5.92 10.81 -4.13
N VAL A 16 7.23 10.96 -3.88
CA VAL A 16 7.93 12.26 -3.98
C VAL A 16 7.80 12.85 -5.39
N ASP A 17 8.03 12.01 -6.40
CA ASP A 17 7.99 12.40 -7.81
C ASP A 17 6.54 12.70 -8.27
N MET A 18 5.55 11.99 -7.71
CA MET A 18 4.13 12.23 -7.94
C MET A 18 3.70 13.61 -7.42
N GLN A 19 4.08 13.97 -6.19
CA GLN A 19 3.75 15.28 -5.62
C GLN A 19 4.32 16.43 -6.45
N GLN A 20 5.56 16.29 -6.95
CA GLN A 20 6.16 17.28 -7.86
C GLN A 20 5.48 17.27 -9.25
N SER A 21 5.07 16.10 -9.74
CA SER A 21 4.44 15.93 -11.05
C SER A 21 3.00 16.45 -11.12
N VAL A 22 2.28 16.50 -10.00
CA VAL A 22 0.91 17.06 -9.92
C VAL A 22 0.92 18.59 -9.92
N ILE A 23 1.94 19.23 -9.35
CA ILE A 23 2.02 20.69 -9.23
C ILE A 23 2.20 21.36 -10.61
N GLY A 24 2.96 20.75 -11.53
CA GLY A 24 3.20 21.29 -12.88
C GLY A 24 1.94 21.42 -13.76
N PRO A 25 1.14 20.36 -13.97
CA PRO A 25 -0.13 20.41 -14.70
C PRO A 25 -1.20 21.25 -13.99
N GLY A 26 -1.21 21.25 -12.65
CA GLY A 26 -2.09 22.10 -11.84
C GLY A 26 -1.91 23.58 -12.17
N MET A 27 -0.67 24.08 -12.18
CA MET A 27 -0.36 25.45 -12.61
C MET A 27 -0.73 25.73 -14.08
N GLY A 28 -0.62 24.73 -14.96
CA GLY A 28 -0.96 24.84 -16.38
C GLY A 28 -2.45 25.10 -16.65
N VAL A 29 -3.35 24.61 -15.80
CA VAL A 29 -4.80 24.88 -15.88
C VAL A 29 -5.11 26.32 -15.43
N PHE A 30 -4.42 26.81 -14.39
CA PHE A 30 -4.51 28.20 -13.93
C PHE A 30 -3.95 29.20 -14.95
N SER A 31 -2.91 28.83 -15.71
CA SER A 31 -2.33 29.68 -16.76
C SER A 31 -3.06 29.60 -18.11
N ARG A 32 -3.91 28.59 -18.35
CA ARG A 32 -4.70 28.45 -19.59
C ARG A 32 -5.96 29.31 -19.61
N HIS A 33 -6.47 29.72 -18.46
CA HIS A 33 -7.67 30.53 -18.34
C HIS A 33 -7.30 31.95 -17.92
N ALA A 34 -7.89 32.96 -18.57
CA ALA A 34 -7.59 34.37 -18.29
C ALA A 34 -7.95 34.79 -16.85
N LYS A 35 -8.90 34.07 -16.22
CA LYS A 35 -9.29 34.21 -14.82
C LYS A 35 -10.04 32.94 -14.38
N VAL A 36 -9.72 32.40 -13.22
CA VAL A 36 -10.56 31.38 -12.55
C VAL A 36 -11.44 32.13 -11.55
N LEU A 37 -12.74 31.89 -11.60
CA LEU A 37 -13.72 32.58 -10.76
C LEU A 37 -14.15 31.70 -9.58
N GLU A 38 -14.41 32.32 -8.44
CA GLU A 38 -15.10 31.67 -7.32
C GLU A 38 -16.63 31.68 -7.58
N ASP A 39 -17.41 30.97 -6.74
CA ASP A 39 -18.87 30.86 -6.89
C ASP A 39 -19.59 32.23 -6.77
N ASP A 40 -18.92 33.25 -6.25
CA ASP A 40 -19.38 34.63 -6.11
C ASP A 40 -18.93 35.55 -7.28
N ASP A 41 -18.42 34.97 -8.37
CA ASP A 41 -17.89 35.68 -9.55
C ASP A 41 -16.61 36.51 -9.30
N SER A 42 -16.01 36.40 -8.11
CA SER A 42 -14.73 37.03 -7.77
C SER A 42 -13.53 36.26 -8.34
N ALA A 43 -12.35 36.87 -8.35
CA ALA A 43 -11.14 36.19 -8.82
C ALA A 43 -10.64 35.18 -7.78
N MET A 44 -10.55 33.90 -8.15
CA MET A 44 -10.01 32.89 -7.26
C MET A 44 -8.54 33.16 -6.95
N SER A 45 -8.23 33.27 -5.66
CA SER A 45 -6.86 33.42 -5.22
C SER A 45 -6.10 32.09 -5.31
N VAL A 46 -4.78 32.14 -5.47
CA VAL A 46 -3.91 30.95 -5.39
C VAL A 46 -4.08 30.21 -4.05
N LYS A 47 -4.34 30.95 -2.97
CA LYS A 47 -4.61 30.39 -1.65
C LYS A 47 -5.92 29.59 -1.64
N THR A 48 -6.99 30.12 -2.23
CA THR A 48 -8.27 29.42 -2.37
C THR A 48 -8.11 28.14 -3.19
N ALA A 49 -7.41 28.24 -4.32
CA ALA A 49 -7.11 27.10 -5.17
C ALA A 49 -6.38 25.99 -4.44
N LEU A 50 -5.31 26.32 -3.69
CA LEU A 50 -4.57 25.33 -2.90
C LEU A 50 -5.43 24.69 -1.81
N ALA A 51 -6.30 25.47 -1.15
CA ALA A 51 -7.22 24.92 -0.15
C ALA A 51 -8.22 23.93 -0.76
N LEU A 52 -8.77 24.23 -1.94
CA LEU A 52 -9.67 23.32 -2.66
C LEU A 52 -8.95 22.06 -3.12
N ILE A 53 -7.72 22.19 -3.62
CA ILE A 53 -6.88 21.05 -4.01
C ILE A 53 -6.66 20.15 -2.80
N ASN A 54 -6.18 20.70 -1.68
CA ASN A 54 -5.92 19.92 -0.46
C ASN A 54 -7.17 19.23 0.06
N ARG A 55 -8.33 19.90 0.03
CA ARG A 55 -9.61 19.29 0.40
C ARG A 55 -9.94 18.07 -0.46
N VAL A 56 -9.81 18.19 -1.79
CA VAL A 56 -10.07 17.06 -2.70
C VAL A 56 -9.06 15.93 -2.46
N TRP A 57 -7.80 16.25 -2.16
CA TRP A 57 -6.80 15.25 -1.77
C TRP A 57 -7.20 14.52 -0.49
N GLU A 58 -7.61 15.24 0.56
CA GLU A 58 -8.09 14.64 1.81
C GLU A 58 -9.32 13.76 1.58
N GLU A 59 -10.25 14.15 0.69
CA GLU A 59 -11.41 13.33 0.31
C GLU A 59 -10.97 12.01 -0.35
N ILE A 60 -10.03 12.07 -1.30
CA ILE A 60 -9.49 10.88 -1.99
C ILE A 60 -8.73 9.97 -1.01
N GLU A 61 -7.91 10.54 -0.11
CA GLU A 61 -7.20 9.79 0.91
C GLU A 61 -8.16 9.08 1.86
N ASN A 62 -9.24 9.76 2.28
CA ASN A 62 -10.25 9.17 3.15
C ASN A 62 -11.02 8.04 2.46
N GLU A 63 -11.33 8.18 1.17
CA GLU A 63 -11.94 7.10 0.38
C GLU A 63 -11.00 5.89 0.28
N LEU A 64 -9.71 6.12 0.03
CA LEU A 64 -8.71 5.06 -0.02
C LEU A 64 -8.55 4.36 1.35
N ASP A 65 -8.45 5.13 2.43
CA ASP A 65 -8.31 4.59 3.78
C ASP A 65 -9.51 3.71 4.16
N GLN A 66 -10.71 4.00 3.64
CA GLN A 66 -11.92 3.19 3.86
C GLN A 66 -12.02 1.96 2.94
N ALA A 67 -11.28 1.94 1.83
CA ALA A 67 -11.30 0.82 0.88
C ALA A 67 -10.49 -0.39 1.36
N PHE A 68 -9.54 -0.20 2.29
CA PHE A 68 -8.73 -1.30 2.83
C PHE A 68 -9.52 -2.23 3.76
N ASP A 69 -8.99 -3.44 3.99
CA ASP A 69 -9.53 -4.34 5.00
C ASP A 69 -9.50 -3.72 6.42
N SER A 70 -10.49 -4.07 7.25
CA SER A 70 -10.67 -3.47 8.58
C SER A 70 -9.41 -3.53 9.46
N PRO A 71 -8.63 -4.63 9.51
CA PRO A 71 -7.34 -4.65 10.19
C PRO A 71 -6.38 -3.55 9.73
N THR A 72 -6.24 -3.38 8.42
CA THR A 72 -5.40 -2.34 7.81
C THR A 72 -5.91 -0.94 8.14
N GLN A 73 -7.23 -0.72 8.18
CA GLN A 73 -7.80 0.57 8.59
C GLN A 73 -7.45 0.93 10.04
N VAL A 74 -7.48 -0.05 10.95
CA VAL A 74 -7.08 0.16 12.35
C VAL A 74 -5.59 0.46 12.42
N ALA A 75 -4.77 -0.30 11.68
CA ALA A 75 -3.33 -0.10 11.66
C ALA A 75 -2.94 1.28 11.10
N LEU A 76 -3.61 1.75 10.04
CA LEU A 76 -3.45 3.08 9.49
C LEU A 76 -3.82 4.18 10.50
N ALA A 77 -4.96 4.04 11.18
CA ALA A 77 -5.40 5.02 12.18
C ALA A 77 -4.42 5.09 13.37
N TRP A 78 -3.93 3.93 13.82
CA TRP A 78 -2.90 3.85 14.85
C TRP A 78 -1.59 4.47 14.39
N PHE A 79 -1.08 4.06 13.23
CA PHE A 79 0.16 4.56 12.65
C PHE A 79 0.11 6.07 12.49
N THR A 80 -0.99 6.63 11.99
CA THR A 80 -1.18 8.08 11.83
C THR A 80 -1.07 8.84 13.15
N THR A 81 -1.46 8.24 14.27
CA THR A 81 -1.46 8.94 15.57
C THR A 81 -0.20 8.68 16.37
N TYR A 82 0.27 7.44 16.37
CA TYR A 82 1.25 6.92 17.32
C TYR A 82 2.49 6.31 16.64
N GLY A 83 2.51 6.19 15.32
CA GLY A 83 3.53 5.41 14.61
C GLY A 83 3.56 3.98 15.13
N PHE A 84 4.75 3.45 15.38
CA PHE A 84 4.95 2.11 15.98
C PHE A 84 5.03 2.14 17.52
N GLU A 85 4.74 3.27 18.17
CA GLU A 85 4.85 3.35 19.63
C GLU A 85 3.76 2.55 20.35
N ALA A 86 4.14 1.99 21.51
CA ALA A 86 3.22 1.29 22.38
C ALA A 86 2.34 2.23 23.19
N ARG A 87 1.02 1.99 23.16
CA ARG A 87 0.00 2.75 23.91
C ARG A 87 -0.87 1.79 24.71
N ALA A 88 -1.75 2.34 25.55
CA ALA A 88 -2.70 1.53 26.31
C ALA A 88 -3.61 0.74 25.35
N SER A 89 -3.91 -0.52 25.68
CA SER A 89 -4.79 -1.34 24.82
C SER A 89 -6.20 -0.75 24.65
N GLY A 90 -6.64 0.13 25.56
CA GLY A 90 -7.90 0.87 25.42
C GLY A 90 -7.97 1.77 24.18
N GLU A 91 -6.84 2.31 23.73
CA GLU A 91 -6.74 3.07 22.48
C GLU A 91 -7.02 2.15 21.29
N LEU A 92 -6.48 0.93 21.31
CA LEU A 92 -6.67 -0.05 20.25
C LEU A 92 -8.14 -0.47 20.18
N ILE A 93 -8.73 -0.77 21.34
CA ILE A 93 -10.15 -1.16 21.45
C ILE A 93 -11.07 -0.08 20.87
N THR A 94 -10.74 1.20 21.07
CA THR A 94 -11.52 2.31 20.51
C THR A 94 -11.45 2.30 18.98
N LEU A 95 -10.26 2.09 18.40
CA LEU A 95 -10.09 2.00 16.96
C LEU A 95 -10.77 0.76 16.37
N THR A 96 -10.62 -0.41 17.00
CA THR A 96 -11.25 -1.65 16.51
C THR A 96 -12.77 -1.55 16.51
N THR A 97 -13.34 -0.93 17.56
CA THR A 97 -14.78 -0.66 17.65
C THR A 97 -15.23 0.27 16.52
N ALA A 98 -14.49 1.35 16.27
CA ALA A 98 -14.81 2.31 15.20
C ALA A 98 -14.73 1.70 13.79
N LYS A 99 -13.88 0.68 13.60
CA LYS A 99 -13.65 -0.01 12.32
C LYS A 99 -14.34 -1.37 12.19
N ASN A 100 -15.26 -1.67 13.12
CA ASN A 100 -16.03 -2.90 13.15
C ASN A 100 -15.16 -4.18 13.07
N THR A 101 -14.09 -4.23 13.86
CA THR A 101 -13.19 -5.38 13.98
C THR A 101 -12.88 -5.68 15.46
N SER A 102 -12.09 -6.71 15.72
CA SER A 102 -11.63 -7.08 17.07
C SER A 102 -10.11 -6.94 17.19
N ASP A 103 -9.66 -6.63 18.39
CA ASP A 103 -8.25 -6.67 18.78
C ASP A 103 -7.68 -8.08 18.65
N ARG A 104 -8.47 -9.11 18.98
CA ARG A 104 -8.11 -10.52 18.74
C ARG A 104 -7.70 -10.78 17.30
N ALA A 105 -8.49 -10.31 16.33
CA ALA A 105 -8.19 -10.49 14.90
C ALA A 105 -6.86 -9.82 14.52
N LEU A 106 -6.56 -8.65 15.08
CA LEU A 106 -5.30 -7.93 14.85
C LEU A 106 -4.08 -8.63 15.44
N PHE A 107 -4.25 -9.26 16.60
CA PHE A 107 -3.18 -10.04 17.23
C PHE A 107 -2.98 -11.39 16.52
N GLU A 108 -4.06 -12.04 16.08
CA GLU A 108 -3.98 -13.29 15.32
C GLU A 108 -3.33 -13.09 13.95
N SER A 109 -3.61 -11.97 13.28
CA SER A 109 -2.96 -11.60 12.01
C SER A 109 -1.57 -10.97 12.21
N GLY A 110 -1.01 -10.94 13.43
CA GLY A 110 0.32 -10.37 13.67
C GLY A 110 0.49 -8.89 13.32
N VAL A 111 -0.60 -8.13 13.10
CA VAL A 111 -0.56 -6.69 12.80
C VAL A 111 -0.22 -5.89 14.06
N PHE A 112 -0.66 -6.38 15.22
CA PHE A 112 -0.35 -5.80 16.52
C PHE A 112 0.32 -6.81 17.46
N ASP A 113 1.15 -6.28 18.36
CA ASP A 113 1.66 -6.99 19.54
C ASP A 113 0.76 -6.71 20.75
N ASP A 114 0.39 -7.74 21.51
CA ASP A 114 -0.15 -7.60 22.87
C ASP A 114 1.00 -7.57 23.89
N LEU A 115 1.18 -6.41 24.53
CA LEU A 115 2.22 -6.14 25.52
C LEU A 115 1.65 -6.11 26.95
N ARG A 116 0.56 -6.86 27.21
CA ARG A 116 -0.07 -7.02 28.53
C ARG A 116 -0.53 -5.68 29.13
N GLY A 117 -1.63 -5.17 28.62
CA GLY A 117 -2.21 -3.87 29.01
C GLY A 117 -1.72 -2.70 28.14
N LYS A 118 -0.82 -2.98 27.21
CA LYS A 118 -0.45 -2.10 26.10
C LYS A 118 -0.56 -2.86 24.78
N ALA A 119 -0.76 -2.13 23.70
CA ALA A 119 -0.67 -2.64 22.35
C ALA A 119 0.22 -1.73 21.51
N ARG A 120 0.80 -2.27 20.44
CA ARG A 120 1.51 -1.52 19.39
C ARG A 120 1.42 -2.24 18.06
N LEU A 121 1.65 -1.52 16.97
CA LEU A 121 1.92 -2.16 15.68
C LEU A 121 3.17 -3.03 15.78
N THR A 122 3.13 -4.20 15.17
CA THR A 122 4.28 -5.11 15.10
C THR A 122 5.41 -4.43 14.32
N PRO A 123 6.57 -4.19 14.95
CA PRO A 123 7.71 -3.57 14.27
C PRO A 123 8.24 -4.44 13.12
N ARG A 124 8.75 -3.83 12.05
CA ARG A 124 9.25 -4.56 10.86
C ARG A 124 10.35 -5.57 11.17
N ASP A 125 11.19 -5.30 12.16
CA ASP A 125 12.27 -6.17 12.61
C ASP A 125 11.79 -7.37 13.44
N ALA A 126 10.56 -7.34 13.95
CA ALA A 126 9.92 -8.43 14.67
C ALA A 126 9.08 -9.36 13.78
N LEU A 127 8.88 -9.00 12.49
CA LEU A 127 8.06 -9.78 11.57
C LEU A 127 8.74 -11.12 11.20
N PRO A 128 7.98 -12.23 11.10
CA PRO A 128 8.55 -13.53 10.76
C PRO A 128 9.28 -13.52 9.41
N ILE A 129 10.46 -14.16 9.38
CA ILE A 129 11.32 -14.23 8.20
C ILE A 129 10.70 -15.14 7.12
N ASP A 130 10.07 -16.23 7.55
CA ASP A 130 9.46 -17.30 6.75
C ASP A 130 7.99 -17.05 6.39
N TRP A 131 7.46 -15.86 6.67
CA TRP A 131 6.09 -15.48 6.33
C TRP A 131 5.83 -15.54 4.81
N SER A 132 4.63 -16.01 4.44
CA SER A 132 4.19 -16.15 3.06
C SER A 132 2.70 -15.80 2.95
N PRO A 133 2.30 -14.93 2.00
CA PRO A 133 0.89 -14.60 1.77
C PRO A 133 -0.01 -15.81 1.50
N ARG A 134 0.55 -16.88 0.88
CA ARG A 134 -0.22 -18.11 0.58
C ARG A 134 -0.55 -18.94 1.81
N GLN A 135 0.25 -18.82 2.87
CA GLN A 135 0.08 -19.60 4.09
C GLN A 135 -0.73 -18.84 5.14
N ASP A 136 -0.86 -17.53 4.97
CA ASP A 136 -1.60 -16.66 5.86
C ASP A 136 -3.12 -16.77 5.63
N ARG A 137 -3.85 -17.16 6.68
CA ARG A 137 -5.31 -17.31 6.64
C ARG A 137 -6.06 -16.01 6.94
N THR A 138 -5.36 -15.03 7.46
CA THR A 138 -5.86 -13.73 7.91
C THR A 138 -5.19 -12.58 7.17
N LEU A 139 -4.66 -12.86 5.97
CA LEU A 139 -3.85 -11.94 5.16
C LEU A 139 -4.45 -10.53 5.07
N THR A 140 -3.74 -9.56 5.63
CA THR A 140 -4.09 -8.14 5.56
C THR A 140 -3.20 -7.39 4.56
N VAL A 141 -3.70 -6.28 4.03
CA VAL A 141 -2.90 -5.38 3.18
C VAL A 141 -1.73 -4.78 3.98
N TRP A 142 -1.93 -4.52 5.27
CA TRP A 142 -0.87 -4.08 6.18
C TRP A 142 0.31 -5.04 6.22
N GLU A 143 0.07 -6.33 6.45
CA GLU A 143 1.11 -7.36 6.46
C GLU A 143 1.84 -7.42 5.12
N CYS A 144 1.10 -7.42 4.00
CA CYS A 144 1.69 -7.40 2.66
C CYS A 144 2.72 -6.28 2.51
N VAL A 145 2.39 -5.06 2.92
CA VAL A 145 3.32 -3.93 2.83
C VAL A 145 4.50 -4.08 3.77
N GLN A 146 4.28 -4.41 5.03
CA GLN A 146 5.36 -4.46 6.02
C GLN A 146 6.35 -5.61 5.74
N HIS A 147 5.85 -6.78 5.34
CA HIS A 147 6.70 -7.90 4.95
C HIS A 147 7.46 -7.62 3.65
N THR A 148 6.85 -6.97 2.67
CA THR A 148 7.55 -6.60 1.42
C THR A 148 8.63 -5.55 1.71
N ALA A 149 8.33 -4.53 2.52
CA ALA A 149 9.33 -3.55 2.96
C ALA A 149 10.50 -4.23 3.69
N ARG A 150 10.20 -5.15 4.62
CA ARG A 150 11.22 -5.92 5.35
C ARG A 150 12.11 -6.69 4.39
N VAL A 151 11.52 -7.48 3.49
CA VAL A 151 12.27 -8.35 2.57
C VAL A 151 13.07 -7.52 1.56
N LEU A 152 12.52 -6.41 1.05
CA LEU A 152 13.23 -5.53 0.13
C LEU A 152 14.50 -4.94 0.76
N ASN A 153 14.44 -4.56 2.04
CA ASN A 153 15.54 -3.94 2.78
C ASN A 153 16.44 -4.93 3.54
N ALA A 154 16.13 -6.23 3.50
CA ALA A 154 16.91 -7.24 4.20
C ALA A 154 18.26 -7.50 3.49
N PRO A 155 19.37 -7.74 4.23
CA PRO A 155 20.68 -8.02 3.62
C PRO A 155 20.71 -9.25 2.69
N ASP A 156 19.90 -10.26 3.01
CA ASP A 156 19.70 -11.51 2.28
C ASP A 156 18.43 -11.50 1.40
N GLY A 157 17.73 -10.38 1.36
CA GLY A 157 16.51 -10.19 0.58
C GLY A 157 16.76 -9.44 -0.72
N GLY A 158 16.01 -8.36 -0.92
CA GLY A 158 16.04 -7.53 -2.13
C GLY A 158 14.88 -7.81 -3.08
N GLY A 159 14.95 -7.20 -4.27
CA GLY A 159 13.82 -7.13 -5.20
C GLY A 159 13.30 -8.46 -5.74
N GLU A 160 14.15 -9.49 -5.87
CA GLU A 160 13.72 -10.83 -6.30
C GLU A 160 12.88 -11.52 -5.20
N ALA A 161 13.37 -11.52 -3.96
CA ALA A 161 12.66 -12.09 -2.82
C ALA A 161 11.35 -11.35 -2.53
N ALA A 162 11.36 -10.02 -2.65
CA ALA A 162 10.16 -9.20 -2.51
C ALA A 162 9.13 -9.49 -3.63
N ALA A 163 9.58 -9.68 -4.88
CA ALA A 163 8.70 -10.03 -5.99
C ALA A 163 8.02 -11.39 -5.80
N VAL A 164 8.69 -12.36 -5.17
CA VAL A 164 8.08 -13.65 -4.79
C VAL A 164 6.90 -13.45 -3.82
N LEU A 165 7.01 -12.52 -2.86
CA LEU A 165 5.88 -12.18 -1.99
C LEU A 165 4.75 -11.53 -2.80
N VAL A 166 5.07 -10.55 -3.65
CA VAL A 166 4.08 -9.85 -4.49
C VAL A 166 3.31 -10.82 -5.39
N ALA A 167 3.98 -11.80 -6.01
CA ALA A 167 3.34 -12.84 -6.83
C ALA A 167 2.32 -13.68 -6.03
N GLN A 168 2.52 -13.81 -4.72
CA GLN A 168 1.66 -14.59 -3.84
C GLN A 168 0.44 -13.81 -3.32
N MET A 169 0.41 -12.49 -3.46
CA MET A 169 -0.64 -11.62 -2.91
C MET A 169 -1.92 -11.60 -3.74
N GLY A 170 -1.85 -11.96 -5.03
CA GLY A 170 -2.98 -11.86 -5.94
C GLY A 170 -3.55 -10.42 -5.98
N PRO A 171 -4.88 -10.22 -5.88
CA PRO A 171 -5.50 -8.89 -5.93
C PRO A 171 -4.97 -7.90 -4.88
N LYS A 172 -4.49 -8.39 -3.73
CA LYS A 172 -3.97 -7.54 -2.64
C LYS A 172 -2.68 -6.81 -3.01
N ALA A 173 -1.99 -7.21 -4.08
CA ALA A 173 -0.78 -6.51 -4.54
C ALA A 173 -1.09 -5.04 -4.92
N GLU A 174 -2.22 -4.80 -5.61
CA GLU A 174 -2.61 -3.44 -6.01
C GLU A 174 -2.99 -2.59 -4.78
N GLU A 175 -3.70 -3.17 -3.82
CA GLU A 175 -4.04 -2.53 -2.54
C GLU A 175 -2.77 -2.23 -1.72
N ALA A 176 -1.83 -3.17 -1.67
CA ALA A 176 -0.57 -3.01 -0.94
C ALA A 176 0.31 -1.91 -1.56
N ARG A 177 0.33 -1.78 -2.90
CA ARG A 177 0.93 -0.61 -3.55
C ARG A 177 0.30 0.67 -3.01
N ALA A 178 -1.02 0.79 -3.10
CA ALA A 178 -1.72 2.01 -2.67
C ALA A 178 -1.44 2.35 -1.19
N LEU A 179 -1.38 1.33 -0.32
CA LEU A 179 -1.01 1.49 1.07
C LEU A 179 0.44 1.98 1.26
N ALA A 180 1.41 1.52 0.46
CA ALA A 180 2.78 2.00 0.54
C ALA A 180 2.89 3.51 0.25
N TYR A 181 2.17 4.01 -0.77
CA TYR A 181 2.07 5.46 -1.03
C TYR A 181 1.46 6.20 0.16
N ARG A 182 0.37 5.66 0.72
CA ARG A 182 -0.32 6.27 1.86
C ARG A 182 0.56 6.38 3.09
N LEU A 183 1.31 5.32 3.41
CA LEU A 183 2.25 5.31 4.53
C LEU A 183 3.41 6.28 4.35
N PHE A 184 3.90 6.44 3.12
CA PHE A 184 4.88 7.47 2.79
C PHE A 184 4.33 8.89 3.08
N GLU A 185 3.12 9.19 2.63
CA GLU A 185 2.49 10.51 2.82
C GLU A 185 2.34 10.83 4.31
N ILE A 186 1.82 9.87 5.08
CA ILE A 186 1.68 9.99 6.54
C ILE A 186 3.04 10.23 7.19
N ALA A 187 4.04 9.41 6.86
CA ALA A 187 5.39 9.53 7.44
C ALA A 187 6.04 10.87 7.11
N THR A 188 5.85 11.37 5.89
CA THR A 188 6.36 12.68 5.45
C THR A 188 5.69 13.81 6.21
N HIS A 189 4.36 13.80 6.30
CA HIS A 189 3.60 14.82 7.04
C HIS A 189 3.94 14.84 8.54
N LYS A 190 4.24 13.67 9.12
CA LYS A 190 4.67 13.54 10.52
C LYS A 190 6.15 13.84 10.76
N GLY A 191 6.96 13.98 9.71
CA GLY A 191 8.40 14.16 9.82
C GLY A 191 9.15 12.89 10.24
N TRP A 192 8.57 11.70 10.05
CA TRP A 192 9.21 10.41 10.35
C TRP A 192 10.13 9.98 9.20
N ALA A 193 11.30 10.62 9.12
CA ALA A 193 12.21 10.48 7.99
C ALA A 193 12.63 9.03 7.69
N SER A 194 12.86 8.20 8.72
CA SER A 194 13.23 6.79 8.53
C SER A 194 12.11 5.98 7.88
N GLU A 195 10.86 6.21 8.31
CA GLU A 195 9.68 5.54 7.76
C GLU A 195 9.40 6.02 6.34
N ALA A 196 9.47 7.34 6.12
CA ALA A 196 9.28 7.92 4.79
C ALA A 196 10.29 7.36 3.78
N LEU A 197 11.56 7.18 4.17
CA LEU A 197 12.56 6.59 3.28
C LEU A 197 12.19 5.17 2.85
N VAL A 198 11.80 4.32 3.81
CA VAL A 198 11.41 2.92 3.54
C VAL A 198 10.19 2.84 2.63
N TYR A 199 9.14 3.61 2.90
CA TYR A 199 7.93 3.56 2.09
C TYR A 199 8.10 4.21 0.72
N ASN A 200 8.97 5.23 0.60
CA ASN A 200 9.31 5.80 -0.70
C ASN A 200 10.01 4.77 -1.60
N GLU A 201 11.03 4.10 -1.07
CA GLU A 201 11.78 3.07 -1.79
C GLU A 201 10.84 1.92 -2.21
N LEU A 202 10.01 1.44 -1.29
CA LEU A 202 9.04 0.39 -1.60
C LEU A 202 8.07 0.81 -2.71
N ALA A 203 7.52 2.02 -2.64
CA ALA A 203 6.58 2.52 -3.64
C ALA A 203 7.24 2.70 -5.02
N GLN A 204 8.50 3.15 -5.06
CA GLN A 204 9.28 3.27 -6.31
C GLN A 204 9.62 1.92 -6.92
N GLU A 205 9.96 0.92 -6.11
CA GLU A 205 10.30 -0.42 -6.60
C GLU A 205 9.07 -1.25 -6.96
N TRP A 206 7.87 -0.89 -6.47
CA TRP A 206 6.67 -1.73 -6.57
C TRP A 206 6.34 -2.20 -7.99
N THR A 207 6.38 -1.31 -8.99
CA THR A 207 6.11 -1.71 -10.39
C THR A 207 7.12 -2.73 -10.90
N LYS A 208 8.40 -2.60 -10.54
CA LYS A 208 9.42 -3.60 -10.90
C LYS A 208 9.16 -4.93 -10.18
N LEU A 209 8.64 -4.89 -8.94
CA LEU A 209 8.25 -6.10 -8.21
C LEU A 209 7.06 -6.78 -8.90
N GLU A 210 6.05 -6.03 -9.37
CA GLU A 210 4.91 -6.56 -10.13
C GLU A 210 5.34 -7.19 -11.46
N ASP A 211 6.25 -6.54 -12.21
CA ASP A 211 6.77 -7.09 -13.48
C ASP A 211 7.55 -8.40 -13.26
N ARG A 212 8.38 -8.46 -12.22
CA ARG A 212 9.09 -9.69 -11.83
C ARG A 212 8.13 -10.76 -11.36
N ALA A 213 7.12 -10.40 -10.56
CA ALA A 213 6.09 -11.32 -10.08
C ALA A 213 5.33 -11.98 -11.24
N ALA A 214 4.91 -11.19 -12.24
CA ALA A 214 4.24 -11.71 -13.43
C ALA A 214 5.14 -12.66 -14.26
N SER A 215 6.45 -12.40 -14.27
CA SER A 215 7.44 -13.26 -14.94
C SER A 215 7.60 -14.61 -14.22
N LEU A 216 7.53 -14.62 -12.88
CA LEU A 216 7.58 -15.84 -12.07
C LEU A 216 6.35 -16.73 -12.29
N ASP A 217 5.15 -16.13 -12.38
CA ASP A 217 3.92 -16.87 -12.66
C ASP A 217 3.91 -17.45 -14.09
N SER A 218 4.48 -16.73 -15.05
CA SER A 218 4.60 -17.18 -16.45
C SER A 218 5.65 -18.30 -16.63
N ALA A 219 6.62 -18.39 -15.73
CA ALA A 219 7.68 -19.42 -15.75
C ALA A 219 7.28 -20.72 -15.03
N ALA A 220 6.13 -20.76 -14.35
CA ALA A 220 5.60 -21.99 -13.77
C ALA A 220 5.22 -22.97 -14.91
N PRO A 221 5.76 -24.20 -14.95
CA PRO A 221 5.44 -25.14 -16.01
C PRO A 221 3.93 -25.48 -15.97
N ALA A 222 3.27 -25.33 -17.11
CA ALA A 222 1.87 -25.71 -17.28
C ALA A 222 1.67 -27.18 -16.83
N PRO A 223 0.60 -27.51 -16.08
CA PRO A 223 0.29 -28.90 -15.76
C PRO A 223 0.09 -29.66 -17.07
N GLY A 224 0.80 -30.78 -17.20
CA GLY A 224 1.10 -31.47 -18.45
C GLY A 224 -0.06 -31.58 -19.43
N SER A 225 0.16 -31.08 -20.64
CA SER A 225 -0.43 -31.69 -21.83
C SER A 225 0.20 -33.07 -22.00
N ASP A 226 -0.36 -34.07 -21.31
CA ASP A 226 -0.16 -35.47 -21.67
C ASP A 226 -0.66 -35.65 -23.11
N GLN A 227 0.25 -35.44 -24.07
CA GLN A 227 0.17 -36.01 -25.40
C GLN A 227 0.23 -37.53 -25.22
N SER A 228 -0.93 -38.10 -24.91
CA SER A 228 -1.20 -39.51 -25.12
C SER A 228 -1.09 -39.75 -26.62
N ALA A 229 0.12 -40.14 -27.03
CA ALA A 229 0.41 -40.70 -28.32
C ALA A 229 -0.51 -41.91 -28.53
N PHE A 230 -1.59 -41.72 -29.27
CA PHE A 230 -2.28 -42.82 -29.94
C PHE A 230 -1.35 -43.30 -31.06
N ALA A 231 -0.37 -44.12 -30.68
CA ALA A 231 0.38 -44.94 -31.61
C ALA A 231 -0.61 -45.93 -32.25
N PHE A 232 -0.89 -45.70 -33.53
CA PHE A 232 -1.44 -46.71 -34.42
C PHE A 232 -0.37 -47.81 -34.59
N GLU A 233 -0.52 -48.92 -33.88
CA GLU A 233 0.09 -50.18 -34.28
C GLU A 233 -1.01 -51.10 -34.82
N GLY A 234 -1.09 -51.17 -36.14
CA GLY A 234 -1.64 -52.36 -36.79
C GLY A 234 -0.55 -53.44 -36.82
N ASN A 235 -0.92 -54.69 -36.58
CA ASN A 235 -0.78 -55.79 -37.56
C ASN A 235 -1.12 -57.16 -36.90
N ALA A 236 -2.15 -57.83 -37.42
CA ALA A 236 -2.16 -59.24 -37.80
C ALA A 236 -3.55 -59.61 -38.36
#